data_AF-N1MLM8-F1
#
_entry.id   AF-N1MLM8-F1
#
_cell.length_a   1.000
_cell.length_b   1.000
_cell.length_c   1.000
_cell.angle_alpha   90.00
_cell.angle_beta   90.00
_cell.angle_gamma   90.00
#
_symmetry.space_group_name_H-M   'P 1'
#
loop_
_entity.id
_entity.type
_entity.pdbx_description
1 polymer ?
#
loop_
_entity_poly.entity_id
_entity_poly.type
_entity_poly.pdbx_seq_one_letter_code
_entity_poly.pdbx_strand_id
1 'polypeptide(L)'
;MTKKSVQALGLTAMLFAGAALSIEPAHAASATGDATVKILSAITVTKSSDLDFGKIVPSAAAATVAIAEDNSRVCGSGLSCFGTTTAGAFAVTGTANETVSVAIDNPSITLTDGGSNSMAVALATTTSAMTLSGTGAGSFKVAGTLNVGANQVAGSYSGQYSVSVSYQ
;
A
#
# COMPACT_ATOMS: atom_id res chain seq x y z
N MET A 1 13.86 38.93 -10.96
CA MET A 1 14.52 40.05 -10.27
C MET A 1 16.00 39.74 -10.16
N THR A 2 16.77 39.93 -11.24
CA THR A 2 18.23 40.16 -11.18
C THR A 2 18.63 40.82 -12.50
N LYS A 3 19.28 41.97 -12.36
CA LYS A 3 19.45 43.03 -13.36
C LYS A 3 20.83 42.93 -14.02
N LYS A 4 20.86 43.33 -15.31
CA LYS A 4 21.86 44.17 -16.00
C LYS A 4 23.34 43.78 -15.98
N SER A 5 23.93 43.72 -17.17
CA SER A 5 25.05 44.60 -17.55
C SER A 5 25.31 44.54 -19.07
N VAL A 6 24.97 45.63 -19.76
CA VAL A 6 25.41 45.95 -21.13
C VAL A 6 26.62 46.87 -21.00
N GLN A 7 27.73 46.56 -21.69
CA GLN A 7 28.83 47.49 -21.92
C GLN A 7 29.08 47.62 -23.42
N ALA A 8 29.44 48.83 -23.84
CA ALA A 8 29.40 49.32 -25.19
C ALA A 8 30.75 49.90 -25.65
N LEU A 9 30.83 50.12 -26.97
CA LEU A 9 31.74 50.96 -27.77
C LEU A 9 33.08 50.39 -28.27
N GLY A 10 33.19 50.40 -29.60
CA GLY A 10 34.41 50.55 -30.39
C GLY A 10 34.05 50.91 -31.84
N LEU A 11 34.25 52.18 -32.23
CA LEU A 11 33.96 52.75 -33.55
C LEU A 11 35.19 52.60 -34.47
N THR A 12 35.04 52.05 -35.67
CA THR A 12 36.00 52.24 -36.77
C THR A 12 35.25 52.35 -38.11
N ALA A 13 35.45 53.46 -38.81
CA ALA A 13 34.84 53.77 -40.10
C ALA A 13 35.65 53.14 -41.26
N MET A 14 34.98 52.41 -42.14
CA MET A 14 35.46 52.09 -43.50
C MET A 14 34.32 52.29 -44.49
N LEU A 15 34.59 53.08 -45.54
CA LEU A 15 33.71 53.27 -46.69
C LEU A 15 33.67 51.98 -47.52
N PHE A 16 32.46 51.46 -47.78
CA PHE A 16 32.22 50.47 -48.83
C PHE A 16 30.91 50.79 -49.56
N ALA A 17 30.97 50.68 -50.88
CA ALA A 17 29.93 51.02 -51.83
C ALA A 17 28.72 50.07 -51.76
N GLY A 18 27.57 50.59 -52.23
CA GLY A 18 26.24 49.99 -52.23
C GLY A 18 26.17 48.48 -52.44
N ALA A 19 25.77 47.79 -51.37
CA ALA A 19 24.83 46.70 -51.40
C ALA A 19 23.82 47.01 -50.30
N ALA A 20 22.54 47.12 -50.62
CA ALA A 20 21.50 47.15 -49.61
C ALA A 20 21.54 45.78 -48.90
N LEU A 21 22.27 45.67 -47.79
CA LEU A 21 22.12 44.54 -46.89
C LEU A 21 20.71 44.68 -46.31
N SER A 22 19.76 43.96 -46.91
CA SER A 22 18.47 43.70 -46.32
C SER A 22 18.73 42.99 -44.99
N ILE A 23 18.72 43.76 -43.89
CA ILE A 23 18.72 43.20 -42.55
C ILE A 23 17.32 42.60 -42.38
N GLU A 24 17.17 41.34 -42.77
CA GLU A 24 15.94 40.60 -42.48
C GLU A 24 15.78 40.54 -40.96
N PRO A 25 14.63 40.96 -40.39
CA PRO A 25 14.43 40.84 -38.96
C PRO A 25 14.47 39.35 -38.60
N ALA A 26 15.34 38.97 -37.68
CA ALA A 26 15.37 37.60 -37.17
C ALA A 26 14.00 37.28 -36.54
N HIS A 27 13.23 36.38 -37.17
CA HIS A 27 11.93 35.92 -36.68
C HIS A 27 12.11 35.03 -35.45
N ALA A 28 12.35 35.65 -34.28
CA ALA A 28 12.39 34.94 -33.02
C ALA A 28 10.94 34.66 -32.56
N ALA A 29 10.44 33.46 -32.82
CA ALA A 29 9.21 32.95 -32.23
C ALA A 29 9.52 32.32 -30.87
N SER A 30 8.68 32.61 -29.87
CA SER A 30 8.74 31.94 -28.57
C SER A 30 7.37 31.35 -28.25
N ALA A 31 7.38 30.23 -27.55
CA ALA A 31 6.20 29.55 -27.04
C ALA A 31 6.42 29.24 -25.55
N THR A 32 5.33 29.19 -24.79
CA THR A 32 5.34 28.80 -23.38
C THR A 32 4.75 27.40 -23.24
N GLY A 33 5.32 26.61 -22.34
CA GLY A 33 4.75 25.34 -21.91
C GLY A 33 4.28 25.44 -20.46
N ASP A 34 3.24 24.70 -20.11
CA ASP A 34 2.76 24.56 -18.74
C ASP A 34 3.50 23.42 -18.02
N ALA A 35 3.84 23.64 -16.76
CA ALA A 35 4.40 22.61 -15.86
C ALA A 35 3.43 22.40 -14.69
N THR A 36 3.10 21.16 -14.39
CA THR A 36 2.19 20.80 -13.28
C THR A 36 2.80 19.71 -12.41
N VAL A 37 2.46 19.72 -11.13
CA VAL A 37 2.83 18.70 -10.14
C VAL A 37 1.64 18.48 -9.21
N LYS A 38 1.45 17.23 -8.78
CA LYS A 38 0.48 16.87 -7.74
C LYS A 38 1.24 16.31 -6.54
N ILE A 39 1.07 16.92 -5.38
CA ILE A 39 1.66 16.46 -4.13
C ILE A 39 0.62 15.66 -3.37
N LEU A 40 0.96 14.43 -3.00
CA LEU A 40 0.09 13.52 -2.27
C LEU A 40 0.38 13.58 -0.76
N SER A 41 -0.66 13.37 0.04
CA SER A 41 -0.54 13.15 1.49
C SER A 41 0.07 11.79 1.80
N ALA A 42 0.74 11.65 2.94
CA ALA A 42 1.28 10.36 3.38
C ALA A 42 0.16 9.33 3.59
N ILE A 43 0.42 8.07 3.25
CA ILE A 43 -0.46 6.95 3.56
C ILE A 43 -0.28 6.57 5.02
N THR A 44 -1.39 6.37 5.74
CA THR A 44 -1.41 5.77 7.08
C THR A 44 -2.26 4.53 7.05
N VAL A 45 -1.77 3.44 7.65
CA VAL A 45 -2.49 2.17 7.81
C VAL A 45 -2.65 1.90 9.30
N THR A 46 -3.89 1.74 9.75
CA THR A 46 -4.21 1.52 11.17
C THR A 46 -4.99 0.23 11.33
N LYS A 47 -4.55 -0.65 12.23
CA LYS A 47 -5.28 -1.87 12.59
C LYS A 47 -6.61 -1.51 13.26
N SER A 48 -7.71 -2.01 12.69
CA SER A 48 -9.07 -1.83 13.20
C SER A 48 -9.57 -3.05 13.97
N SER A 49 -9.18 -4.26 13.56
CA SER A 49 -9.43 -5.50 14.29
C SER A 49 -8.32 -6.52 14.06
N ASP A 50 -8.14 -7.40 15.04
CA ASP A 50 -7.24 -8.53 14.95
C ASP A 50 -7.88 -9.70 14.19
N LEU A 51 -7.04 -10.51 13.55
CA LEU A 51 -7.44 -11.82 13.05
C LEU A 51 -7.52 -12.79 14.23
N ASP A 52 -8.73 -13.20 14.60
CA ASP A 52 -9.02 -14.08 15.71
C ASP A 52 -9.78 -15.33 15.25
N PHE A 53 -9.18 -16.50 15.49
CA PHE A 53 -9.74 -17.82 15.18
C PHE A 53 -10.73 -18.31 16.25
N GLY A 54 -10.83 -17.61 17.38
CA GLY A 54 -11.67 -17.95 18.52
C GLY A 54 -11.08 -19.09 19.34
N LYS A 55 -11.97 -19.95 19.88
CA LYS A 55 -11.57 -21.09 20.71
C LYS A 55 -11.72 -22.39 19.94
N ILE A 56 -10.70 -23.24 20.03
CA ILE A 56 -10.60 -24.50 19.29
C ILE A 56 -10.22 -25.61 20.26
N VAL A 57 -10.97 -26.71 20.24
CA VAL A 57 -10.58 -27.97 20.90
C VAL A 57 -10.06 -28.91 19.81
N PRO A 58 -8.77 -29.31 19.88
CA PRO A 58 -8.16 -30.22 18.90
C PRO A 58 -8.60 -31.68 19.14
N SER A 59 -8.41 -32.51 18.12
CA SER A 59 -8.57 -33.96 18.22
C SER A 59 -7.28 -34.70 17.83
N ALA A 60 -7.34 -36.04 17.76
CA ALA A 60 -6.25 -36.86 17.27
C ALA A 60 -5.99 -36.72 15.76
N ALA A 61 -6.84 -36.01 15.01
CA ALA A 61 -6.65 -35.70 13.60
C ALA A 61 -6.31 -34.22 13.41
N ALA A 62 -5.30 -33.93 12.60
CA ALA A 62 -4.99 -32.57 12.18
C ALA A 62 -6.10 -32.04 11.25
N ALA A 63 -6.39 -30.75 11.36
CA ALA A 63 -7.45 -30.08 10.59
C ALA A 63 -7.20 -28.57 10.56
N THR A 64 -8.00 -27.85 9.78
CA THR A 64 -7.85 -26.41 9.59
C THR A 64 -9.03 -25.62 10.14
N VAL A 65 -8.77 -24.36 10.48
CA VAL A 65 -9.81 -23.36 10.74
C VAL A 65 -9.57 -22.18 9.81
N ALA A 66 -10.55 -21.86 8.98
CA ALA A 66 -10.48 -20.70 8.09
C ALA A 66 -11.44 -19.61 8.55
N ILE A 67 -10.94 -18.37 8.61
CA ILE A 67 -11.72 -17.14 8.80
C ILE A 67 -11.67 -16.36 7.50
N ALA A 68 -12.83 -16.14 6.89
CA ALA A 68 -12.96 -15.34 5.68
C ALA A 68 -13.11 -13.84 6.01
N GLU A 69 -12.96 -12.98 5.00
CA GLU A 69 -13.05 -11.52 5.17
C GLU A 69 -14.43 -11.03 5.64
N ASP A 70 -15.49 -11.81 5.42
CA ASP A 70 -16.84 -11.55 5.95
C ASP A 70 -17.01 -11.95 7.42
N ASN A 71 -15.92 -12.39 8.07
CA ASN A 71 -15.85 -12.97 9.42
C ASN A 71 -16.49 -14.35 9.58
N SER A 72 -16.93 -15.01 8.50
CA SER A 72 -17.41 -16.38 8.58
C SER A 72 -16.26 -17.34 8.93
N ARG A 73 -16.57 -18.35 9.75
CA ARG A 73 -15.64 -19.42 10.13
C ARG A 73 -16.02 -20.73 9.47
N VAL A 74 -15.04 -21.37 8.86
CA VAL A 74 -15.09 -22.80 8.48
C VAL A 74 -14.19 -23.57 9.44
N CYS A 75 -14.78 -24.50 10.18
CA CYS A 75 -14.08 -25.37 11.13
C CYS A 75 -13.95 -26.78 10.52
N GLY A 76 -12.73 -27.30 10.42
CA GLY A 76 -12.49 -28.67 9.94
C GLY A 76 -13.11 -29.72 10.87
N SER A 77 -13.55 -30.84 10.30
CA SER A 77 -14.27 -31.91 11.02
C SER A 77 -13.50 -32.55 12.18
N GLY A 78 -12.16 -32.43 12.20
CA GLY A 78 -11.31 -32.87 13.29
C GLY A 78 -11.21 -31.90 14.47
N LEU A 79 -11.98 -30.82 14.49
CA LEU A 79 -11.92 -29.78 15.51
C LEU A 79 -13.31 -29.44 16.04
N SER A 80 -13.37 -28.97 17.29
CA SER A 80 -14.55 -28.29 17.82
C SER A 80 -14.25 -26.81 18.01
N CYS A 81 -14.86 -25.96 17.19
CA CYS A 81 -14.66 -24.51 17.23
C CYS A 81 -15.85 -23.80 17.88
N PHE A 82 -15.58 -22.83 18.76
CA PHE A 82 -16.59 -22.02 19.45
C PHE A 82 -16.07 -20.61 19.75
N GLY A 83 -16.91 -19.78 20.39
CA GLY A 83 -16.61 -18.37 20.59
C GLY A 83 -16.76 -17.54 19.30
N THR A 84 -16.59 -16.23 19.46
CA THR A 84 -16.58 -15.25 18.37
C THR A 84 -15.27 -15.32 17.60
N THR A 85 -15.34 -15.00 16.30
CA THR A 85 -14.18 -14.91 15.42
C THR A 85 -14.21 -13.60 14.68
N THR A 86 -13.05 -13.14 14.21
CA THR A 86 -12.95 -11.86 13.51
C THR A 86 -11.83 -11.93 12.49
N ALA A 87 -12.07 -11.40 11.29
CA ALA A 87 -11.02 -11.21 10.30
C ALA A 87 -10.13 -10.04 10.71
N GLY A 88 -8.86 -10.08 10.31
CA GLY A 88 -8.00 -8.91 10.45
C GLY A 88 -8.55 -7.76 9.61
N ALA A 89 -8.61 -6.54 10.15
CA ALA A 89 -9.08 -5.38 9.40
C ALA A 89 -8.16 -4.19 9.59
N PHE A 90 -7.97 -3.44 8.51
CA PHE A 90 -7.12 -2.26 8.48
C PHE A 90 -7.87 -1.10 7.83
N ALA A 91 -7.76 0.07 8.45
CA ALA A 91 -8.18 1.34 7.89
C ALA A 91 -6.98 2.01 7.22
N VAL A 92 -7.22 2.62 6.06
CA VAL A 92 -6.24 3.32 5.25
C VAL A 92 -6.69 4.75 5.10
N THR A 93 -5.78 5.71 5.31
CA THR A 93 -6.00 7.12 4.98
C THR A 93 -4.88 7.65 4.11
N GLY A 94 -5.23 8.45 3.11
CA GLY A 94 -4.29 9.09 2.19
C GLY A 94 -4.97 10.23 1.41
N THR A 95 -4.51 10.48 0.19
CA THR A 95 -5.05 11.52 -0.69
C THR A 95 -6.38 11.07 -1.28
N ALA A 96 -7.38 11.95 -1.24
CA ALA A 96 -8.70 11.66 -1.77
C ALA A 96 -8.68 11.26 -3.25
N ASN A 97 -9.46 10.23 -3.60
CA ASN A 97 -9.62 9.70 -4.96
C ASN A 97 -8.35 9.12 -5.61
N GLU A 98 -7.26 8.91 -4.84
CA GLU A 98 -6.10 8.18 -5.34
C GLU A 98 -6.30 6.66 -5.21
N THR A 99 -5.70 5.92 -6.13
CA THR A 99 -5.64 4.46 -6.07
C THR A 99 -4.39 4.00 -5.33
N VAL A 100 -4.57 3.05 -4.43
CA VAL A 100 -3.48 2.42 -3.67
C VAL A 100 -3.45 0.92 -3.92
N SER A 101 -2.27 0.33 -3.94
CA SER A 101 -2.06 -1.12 -3.87
C SER A 101 -2.01 -1.58 -2.40
N VAL A 102 -2.38 -2.83 -2.18
CA VAL A 102 -2.40 -3.48 -0.85
C VAL A 102 -1.66 -4.79 -0.97
N ALA A 103 -0.76 -5.07 -0.02
CA ALA A 103 -0.04 -6.34 0.07
C ALA A 103 0.03 -6.84 1.52
N ILE A 104 0.13 -8.17 1.66
CA ILE A 104 0.49 -8.83 2.91
C ILE A 104 1.98 -9.15 2.80
N ASP A 105 2.81 -8.57 3.65
CA ASP A 105 4.27 -8.66 3.50
C ASP A 105 4.77 -10.07 3.84
N ASN A 106 4.09 -10.73 4.77
CA ASN A 106 4.34 -12.10 5.20
C ASN A 106 3.05 -12.95 5.12
N PRO A 107 2.70 -13.48 3.94
CA PRO A 107 1.45 -14.22 3.73
C PRO A 107 1.39 -15.57 4.45
N SER A 108 2.48 -15.99 5.09
CA SER A 108 2.51 -17.15 5.98
C SER A 108 3.17 -16.74 7.28
N ILE A 109 2.51 -17.00 8.41
CA ILE A 109 3.01 -16.72 9.75
C ILE A 109 2.93 -17.96 10.63
N THR A 110 3.58 -17.88 11.78
CA THR A 110 3.54 -18.90 12.81
C THR A 110 2.97 -18.30 14.09
N LEU A 111 1.96 -18.94 14.67
CA LEU A 111 1.50 -18.67 16.02
C LEU A 111 2.25 -19.59 16.99
N THR A 112 2.74 -19.06 18.11
CA THR A 112 3.49 -19.79 19.13
C THR A 112 2.85 -19.61 20.50
N ASP A 113 2.96 -20.62 21.36
CA ASP A 113 2.60 -20.55 22.78
C ASP A 113 3.70 -19.93 23.65
N GLY A 114 4.79 -19.45 23.03
CA GLY A 114 6.00 -18.97 23.73
C GLY A 114 6.93 -20.10 24.19
N GLY A 115 6.57 -21.36 23.93
CA GLY A 115 7.36 -22.55 24.21
C GLY A 115 7.77 -23.28 22.92
N SER A 116 7.62 -24.60 22.90
CA SER A 116 8.01 -25.45 21.76
C SER A 116 6.87 -25.76 20.79
N ASN A 117 5.66 -25.28 21.06
CA ASN A 117 4.50 -25.59 20.22
C ASN A 117 4.19 -24.41 19.30
N SER A 118 3.78 -24.73 18.08
CA SER A 118 3.40 -23.73 17.10
C SER A 118 2.34 -24.23 16.13
N MET A 119 1.70 -23.28 15.43
CA MET A 119 0.76 -23.54 14.35
C MET A 119 1.01 -22.55 13.21
N ALA A 120 0.94 -23.03 11.97
CA ALA A 120 1.08 -22.18 10.79
C ALA A 120 -0.26 -21.54 10.41
N VAL A 121 -0.21 -20.30 9.94
CA VAL A 121 -1.37 -19.58 9.39
C VAL A 121 -1.02 -19.09 7.99
N ALA A 122 -1.84 -19.47 7.01
CA ALA A 122 -1.83 -18.86 5.69
C ALA A 122 -2.78 -17.66 5.67
N LEU A 123 -2.30 -16.51 5.23
CA LEU A 123 -3.04 -15.25 5.16
C LEU A 123 -3.38 -14.94 3.71
N ALA A 124 -4.54 -14.32 3.50
CA ALA A 124 -4.98 -13.89 2.18
C ALA A 124 -5.81 -12.61 2.30
N THR A 125 -5.80 -11.81 1.23
CA THR A 125 -6.77 -10.74 1.04
C THR A 125 -7.25 -10.75 -0.40
N THR A 126 -8.52 -10.44 -0.62
CA THR A 126 -9.08 -10.22 -1.97
C THR A 126 -8.82 -8.79 -2.47
N THR A 127 -8.44 -7.89 -1.56
CA THR A 127 -8.16 -6.49 -1.88
C THR A 127 -6.69 -6.34 -2.21
N SER A 128 -6.32 -6.42 -3.49
CA SER A 128 -4.96 -6.14 -3.97
C SER A 128 -4.74 -4.67 -4.34
N ALA A 129 -5.83 -3.94 -4.59
CA ALA A 129 -5.85 -2.51 -4.84
C ALA A 129 -7.21 -1.92 -4.44
N MET A 130 -7.23 -0.64 -4.12
CA MET A 130 -8.45 0.09 -3.87
C MET A 130 -8.30 1.58 -4.15
N THR A 131 -9.40 2.25 -4.51
CA THR A 131 -9.44 3.71 -4.61
C THR A 131 -9.92 4.31 -3.30
N LEU A 132 -9.18 5.27 -2.76
CA LEU A 132 -9.55 6.00 -1.57
C LEU A 132 -10.78 6.88 -1.86
N SER A 133 -11.68 6.99 -0.89
CA SER A 133 -12.90 7.81 -1.03
C SER A 133 -12.59 9.29 -1.24
N GLY A 134 -13.63 10.10 -1.49
CA GLY A 134 -13.50 11.56 -1.58
C GLY A 134 -12.98 12.25 -0.30
N THR A 135 -12.90 11.53 0.81
CA THR A 135 -12.27 11.99 2.07
C THR A 135 -10.87 11.40 2.30
N GLY A 136 -10.34 10.63 1.35
CA GLY A 136 -9.06 9.94 1.48
C GLY A 136 -9.11 8.66 2.31
N ALA A 137 -10.29 8.18 2.70
CA ALA A 137 -10.44 6.98 3.53
C ALA A 137 -10.69 5.72 2.70
N GLY A 138 -10.15 4.60 3.17
CA GLY A 138 -10.38 3.25 2.68
C GLY A 138 -10.22 2.21 3.80
N SER A 139 -10.59 0.96 3.53
CA SER A 139 -10.38 -0.17 4.44
C SER A 139 -10.28 -1.47 3.65
N PHE A 140 -9.52 -2.42 4.18
CA PHE A 140 -9.49 -3.79 3.66
C PHE A 140 -9.38 -4.78 4.82
N LYS A 141 -9.59 -6.05 4.51
CA LYS A 141 -9.54 -7.15 5.47
C LYS A 141 -8.55 -8.22 5.05
N VAL A 142 -8.13 -9.01 6.03
CA VAL A 142 -7.22 -10.14 5.87
C VAL A 142 -7.91 -11.38 6.42
N ALA A 143 -8.11 -12.35 5.54
CA ALA A 143 -8.52 -13.70 5.86
C ALA A 143 -7.32 -14.54 6.33
N GLY A 144 -7.62 -15.60 7.08
CA GLY A 144 -6.59 -16.52 7.57
C GLY A 144 -7.06 -17.97 7.61
N THR A 145 -6.16 -18.88 7.32
CA THR A 145 -6.35 -20.33 7.50
C THR A 145 -5.30 -20.86 8.46
N LEU A 146 -5.73 -21.25 9.66
CA LEU A 146 -4.91 -21.85 10.70
C LEU A 146 -4.83 -23.36 10.51
N ASN A 147 -3.62 -23.90 10.55
CA ASN A 147 -3.37 -25.34 10.57
C ASN A 147 -3.20 -25.80 12.03
N VAL A 148 -4.16 -26.58 12.52
CA VAL A 148 -4.12 -27.16 13.87
C VAL A 148 -3.60 -28.59 13.79
N GLY A 149 -2.49 -28.87 14.47
CA GLY A 149 -1.90 -30.19 14.52
C GLY A 149 -2.76 -31.22 15.24
N ALA A 150 -2.53 -32.50 14.96
CA ALA A 150 -3.10 -33.58 15.76
C ALA A 150 -2.61 -33.48 17.20
N ASN A 151 -3.52 -33.65 18.17
CA ASN A 151 -3.22 -33.54 19.60
C ASN A 151 -2.49 -32.22 19.97
N GLN A 152 -2.84 -31.11 19.29
CA GLN A 152 -2.26 -29.80 19.58
C GLN A 152 -2.37 -29.50 21.08
N VAL A 153 -1.27 -29.09 21.69
CA VAL A 153 -1.23 -28.77 23.12
C VAL A 153 -2.18 -27.59 23.41
N ALA A 154 -2.94 -27.70 24.50
CA ALA A 154 -3.81 -26.61 24.93
C ALA A 154 -2.96 -25.41 25.40
N GLY A 155 -3.24 -24.22 24.87
CA GLY A 155 -2.50 -23.02 25.19
C GLY A 155 -3.02 -21.82 24.40
N SER A 156 -2.53 -20.63 24.74
CA SER A 156 -2.77 -19.43 23.94
C SER A 156 -1.64 -19.29 22.93
N TYR A 157 -1.98 -19.24 21.65
CA TYR A 157 -1.02 -19.08 20.56
C TYR A 157 -1.15 -17.70 19.95
N SER A 158 -0.02 -17.01 19.77
CA SER A 158 0.00 -15.66 19.18
C SER A 158 1.13 -15.50 18.18
N GLY A 159 0.95 -14.57 17.26
CA GLY A 159 1.90 -14.24 16.19
C GLY A 159 1.48 -12.92 15.55
N GLN A 160 2.34 -12.37 14.71
CA GLN A 160 2.10 -11.08 14.05
C GLN A 160 2.32 -11.18 12.54
N TYR A 161 1.57 -10.39 11.80
CA TYR A 161 1.75 -10.17 10.37
C TYR A 161 1.73 -8.68 10.07
N SER A 162 2.35 -8.30 8.96
CA SER A 162 2.37 -6.93 8.48
C SER A 162 1.74 -6.83 7.10
N VAL A 163 1.24 -5.62 6.82
CA VAL A 163 0.60 -5.26 5.57
C VAL A 163 1.22 -3.95 5.10
N SER A 164 1.31 -3.79 3.78
CA SER A 164 1.79 -2.57 3.15
C SER A 164 0.77 -2.01 2.18
N VAL A 165 0.73 -0.69 2.10
CA VAL A 165 -0.14 0.06 1.20
C VAL A 165 0.68 1.16 0.54
N SER A 166 0.60 1.27 -0.79
CA SER A 166 1.38 2.23 -1.58
C SER A 166 0.51 2.89 -2.64
N TYR A 167 0.79 4.15 -2.99
CA TYR A 167 0.17 4.77 -4.17
C TYR A 167 0.58 4.04 -5.44
N GLN A 168 -0.35 3.98 -6.40
CA GLN A 168 -0.07 3.51 -7.76
C GLN A 168 0.36 4.66 -8.67
#